data_AF-A0A7C7E0U1-F1
#
_entry.id   AF-A0A7C7E0U1-F1
#
_cell.length_a   1.000
_cell.length_b   1.000
_cell.length_c   1.000
_cell.angle_alpha   90.00
_cell.angle_beta   90.00
_cell.angle_gamma   90.00
#
_symmetry.space_group_name_H-M   'P 1'
#
loop_
_entity.id
_entity.type
_entity.pdbx_description
1 polymer ?
#
loop_
_entity_poly.entity_id
_entity_poly.type
_entity_poly.pdbx_seq_one_letter_code
_entity_poly.pdbx_strand_id
1 'polypeptide(L)'
;MVFVLIIALALVSSTIGIGVACINKGIKGGNFKKIFGMNVTALAGVLIVATIVLLSGGLTASAADGTAAAASAADGLRYIAAAVSVGISAIGSGIAVATSGAAALGALSEDPKIFGKAFVFVGLAEGIAIYGLIVSILILNS
;
A
#
# COMPACT_ATOMS: atom_id res chain seq x y z
N MET A 1 -17.66 13.48 1.51
CA MET A 1 -17.22 12.35 2.36
C MET A 1 -17.65 11.00 1.77
N VAL A 2 -18.94 10.68 1.65
CA VAL A 2 -19.41 9.38 1.12
C VAL A 2 -18.98 9.10 -0.33
N PHE A 3 -19.02 10.10 -1.22
CA PHE A 3 -18.54 9.97 -2.61
C PHE A 3 -17.06 9.59 -2.71
N VAL A 4 -16.21 10.23 -1.90
CA VAL A 4 -14.77 9.95 -1.83
C VAL A 4 -14.51 8.54 -1.27
N LEU A 5 -15.26 8.12 -0.25
CA LEU A 5 -15.16 6.77 0.31
C LEU A 5 -15.55 5.68 -0.69
N ILE A 6 -16.63 5.88 -1.47
CA ILE A 6 -17.07 4.93 -2.49
C ILE A 6 -15.99 4.77 -3.58
N ILE A 7 -15.37 5.86 -4.01
CA ILE A 7 -14.30 5.82 -5.01
C ILE A 7 -13.03 5.17 -4.45
N ALA A 8 -12.66 5.47 -3.20
CA ALA A 8 -11.52 4.82 -2.55
C ALA A 8 -11.73 3.30 -2.42
N LEU A 9 -12.93 2.86 -2.03
CA LEU A 9 -13.31 1.45 -1.99
C LEU A 9 -13.29 0.80 -3.38
N ALA A 10 -13.80 1.48 -4.41
CA ALA A 10 -13.78 0.99 -5.79
C ALA A 10 -12.33 0.82 -6.30
N LEU A 11 -11.45 1.79 -6.02
CA LEU A 11 -10.03 1.72 -6.38
C LEU A 11 -9.31 0.56 -5.67
N VAL A 12 -9.53 0.38 -4.37
CA VAL A 12 -8.93 -0.72 -3.60
C VAL A 12 -9.41 -2.07 -4.15
N SER A 13 -10.72 -2.19 -4.42
CA SER A 13 -11.29 -3.42 -4.99
C SER A 13 -10.76 -3.75 -6.39
N SER A 14 -10.48 -2.72 -7.21
CA SER A 14 -9.84 -2.87 -8.52
C SER A 14 -8.42 -3.42 -8.41
N THR A 15 -7.61 -2.91 -7.49
CA THR A 15 -6.24 -3.40 -7.25
C THR A 15 -6.24 -4.86 -6.80
N ILE A 16 -7.15 -5.23 -5.90
CA ILE A 16 -7.34 -6.61 -5.43
C ILE A 16 -7.80 -7.51 -6.59
N GLY A 17 -8.78 -7.06 -7.39
CA GLY A 17 -9.31 -7.80 -8.54
C GLY A 17 -8.25 -8.08 -9.62
N ILE A 18 -7.39 -7.10 -9.92
CA ILE A 18 -6.25 -7.28 -10.84
C ILE A 18 -5.26 -8.30 -10.27
N GLY A 19 -4.95 -8.22 -8.97
CA GLY A 19 -4.09 -9.19 -8.28
C GLY A 19 -4.63 -10.62 -8.37
N VAL A 20 -5.92 -10.82 -8.05
CA VAL A 20 -6.60 -12.12 -8.10
C VAL A 20 -6.68 -12.66 -9.53
N ALA A 21 -7.04 -11.83 -10.51
CA ALA A 21 -7.12 -12.24 -11.91
C ALA A 21 -5.77 -12.74 -12.45
N CYS A 22 -4.66 -12.17 -11.97
CA CYS A 22 -3.32 -12.59 -12.37
C CYS A 22 -2.82 -13.84 -11.66
N ILE A 23 -3.29 -14.11 -10.44
CA ILE A 23 -3.08 -15.41 -9.78
C ILE A 23 -3.86 -16.50 -10.54
N ASN A 24 -5.12 -16.26 -10.90
CA ASN A 24 -5.96 -17.23 -11.60
C ASN A 24 -5.51 -17.54 -13.03
N LYS A 25 -4.82 -16.61 -13.71
CA LYS A 25 -4.26 -16.85 -15.05
C LYS A 25 -2.93 -17.63 -15.05
N GLY A 26 -2.41 -18.04 -13.89
CA GLY A 26 -1.26 -18.94 -13.78
C GLY A 26 -0.02 -18.41 -14.50
N ILE A 27 0.37 -17.16 -14.23
CA ILE A 27 1.55 -16.55 -14.85
C ILE A 27 2.80 -17.34 -14.44
N LYS A 28 3.31 -18.19 -15.34
CA LYS A 28 4.56 -18.94 -15.18
C LYS A 28 5.76 -17.99 -15.04
N GLY A 29 6.74 -18.38 -14.21
CA GLY A 29 7.85 -17.59 -13.66
C GLY A 29 8.84 -16.90 -14.63
N GLY A 30 8.53 -16.75 -15.92
CA GLY A 30 9.31 -15.93 -16.87
C GLY A 30 8.88 -14.46 -16.96
N ASN A 31 7.74 -14.08 -16.36
CA ASN A 31 7.06 -12.80 -16.59
C ASN A 31 7.17 -11.81 -15.41
N PHE A 32 8.23 -11.87 -14.60
CA PHE A 32 8.46 -10.95 -13.45
C PHE A 32 8.26 -9.46 -13.83
N LYS A 33 8.76 -9.05 -15.01
CA LYS A 33 8.60 -7.66 -15.51
C LYS A 33 7.14 -7.28 -15.77
N LYS A 34 6.28 -8.22 -16.18
CA LYS A 34 4.83 -8.01 -16.37
C LYS A 34 4.10 -7.91 -15.03
N ILE A 35 4.46 -8.74 -14.05
CA ILE A 35 3.82 -8.74 -12.72
C ILE A 35 4.23 -7.50 -11.91
N PHE A 36 5.50 -7.11 -11.96
CA PHE A 36 6.00 -5.87 -11.37
C PHE A 36 5.40 -4.65 -12.06
N GLY A 37 5.41 -4.63 -13.40
CA GLY A 37 4.79 -3.55 -14.18
C GLY A 37 3.31 -3.37 -13.88
N MET A 38 2.58 -4.47 -13.64
CA MET A 38 1.15 -4.42 -13.33
C MET A 38 0.84 -3.93 -11.90
N ASN A 39 1.67 -4.25 -10.90
CA ASN A 39 1.52 -3.68 -9.56
C ASN A 39 1.88 -2.19 -9.56
N VAL A 40 2.92 -1.80 -10.30
CA VAL A 40 3.31 -0.39 -10.47
C VAL A 40 2.23 0.40 -11.24
N THR A 41 1.62 -0.17 -12.29
CA THR A 41 0.53 0.50 -13.01
C THR A 41 -0.75 0.56 -12.20
N ALA A 42 -1.05 -0.45 -11.37
CA ALA A 42 -2.17 -0.40 -10.42
C ALA A 42 -1.95 0.70 -9.37
N LEU A 43 -0.75 0.78 -8.78
CA LEU A 43 -0.38 1.83 -7.82
C LEU A 43 -0.45 3.22 -8.47
N ALA A 44 0.14 3.40 -9.66
CA ALA A 44 0.10 4.67 -10.39
C ALA A 44 -1.32 5.05 -10.81
N GLY A 45 -2.14 4.09 -11.25
CA GLY A 45 -3.54 4.31 -11.58
C GLY A 45 -4.35 4.77 -10.37
N VAL A 46 -4.15 4.15 -9.21
CA VAL A 46 -4.76 4.58 -7.94
C VAL A 46 -4.34 6.00 -7.58
N LEU A 47 -3.05 6.33 -7.70
CA LEU A 47 -2.54 7.68 -7.42
C LEU A 47 -3.12 8.73 -8.38
N ILE A 48 -3.22 8.42 -9.67
CA ILE A 48 -3.78 9.33 -10.69
C ILE A 48 -5.28 9.56 -10.46
N VAL A 49 -6.05 8.51 -10.17
CA VAL A 49 -7.49 8.68 -9.90
C VAL A 49 -7.71 9.41 -8.58
N ALA A 50 -6.90 9.15 -7.54
CA ALA A 50 -6.97 9.89 -6.28
C ALA A 50 -6.68 11.38 -6.48
N THR A 51 -5.65 11.74 -7.26
CA THR A 51 -5.34 13.15 -7.55
C THR A 51 -6.40 13.83 -8.40
N ILE A 52 -6.94 13.15 -9.42
CA ILE A 52 -8.05 13.67 -10.23
C ILE A 52 -9.30 13.89 -9.38
N VAL A 53 -9.64 12.97 -8.48
CA VAL A 53 -10.84 13.07 -7.63
C VAL A 53 -10.70 14.21 -6.62
N LEU A 54 -9.53 14.37 -5.99
CA LEU A 54 -9.23 15.49 -5.09
C LEU A 54 -9.27 16.84 -5.83
N LEU A 55 -8.83 16.89 -7.08
CA LEU A 55 -8.84 18.11 -7.91
C LEU A 55 -10.22 18.39 -8.55
N SER A 56 -11.02 17.36 -8.82
CA SER A 56 -12.36 17.47 -9.43
C SER A 56 -13.45 17.93 -8.45
N GLY A 57 -13.17 17.91 -7.14
CA GLY A 57 -14.03 18.45 -6.08
C GLY A 57 -14.19 19.97 -6.10
N GLY A 58 -13.65 20.65 -7.11
CA GLY A 58 -13.74 22.09 -7.30
C GLY A 58 -12.50 22.79 -6.75
N LEU A 59 -11.70 23.34 -7.66
CA LEU A 59 -10.94 24.56 -7.41
C LEU A 59 -11.95 25.69 -7.13
N THR A 60 -12.62 25.70 -5.97
CA THR A 60 -13.06 26.97 -5.44
C THR A 60 -11.79 27.66 -4.98
N ALA A 61 -11.20 28.44 -5.88
CA ALA A 61 -10.36 29.56 -5.52
C ALA A 61 -11.25 30.53 -4.72
N SER A 62 -11.57 30.16 -3.48
CA SER A 62 -12.04 31.11 -2.51
C SER A 62 -10.77 31.81 -2.04
N ALA A 63 -10.65 33.09 -2.41
CA ALA A 63 -9.70 33.99 -1.77
C ALA A 63 -10.14 34.15 -0.30
N ALA A 64 -9.85 33.13 0.51
CA ALA A 64 -10.04 33.13 1.94
C ALA A 64 -8.71 33.49 2.59
N ASP A 65 -8.76 34.36 3.61
CA ASP A 65 -7.65 34.87 4.40
C ASP A 65 -6.47 33.90 4.54
N GLY A 66 -5.24 34.42 4.46
CA GLY A 66 -3.98 33.66 4.45
C GLY A 66 -3.80 32.65 5.61
N THR A 67 -4.61 32.75 6.65
CA THR A 67 -4.67 31.80 7.77
C THR A 67 -5.44 30.51 7.44
N ALA A 68 -6.48 30.56 6.61
CA ALA A 68 -7.30 29.38 6.25
C ALA A 68 -6.66 28.50 5.16
N ALA A 69 -5.91 29.12 4.23
CA ALA A 69 -5.14 28.41 3.21
C ALA A 69 -3.96 27.62 3.82
N ALA A 70 -3.32 28.16 4.86
CA ALA A 70 -2.23 27.49 5.57
C ALA A 70 -2.73 26.24 6.34
N ALA A 71 -3.91 26.32 6.96
CA ALA A 71 -4.53 25.18 7.65
C ALA A 71 -4.91 24.05 6.67
N SER A 72 -5.46 24.39 5.50
CA SER A 72 -5.83 23.40 4.47
C SER A 72 -4.60 22.73 3.83
N ALA A 73 -3.51 23.48 3.65
CA ALA A 73 -2.24 22.93 3.16
C ALA A 73 -1.59 21.97 4.16
N ALA A 74 -1.72 22.25 5.47
CA ALA A 74 -1.22 21.38 6.53
C ALA A 74 -1.94 20.01 6.53
N ASP A 75 -3.25 19.98 6.31
CA ASP A 75 -4.02 18.73 6.21
C ASP A 75 -3.65 17.92 4.96
N GLY A 76 -3.42 18.58 3.82
CA GLY A 76 -2.92 17.92 2.62
C GLY A 76 -1.55 17.27 2.84
N LEU A 77 -0.62 17.98 3.50
CA LEU A 77 0.70 17.44 3.83
C LEU A 77 0.62 16.25 4.80
N ARG A 78 -0.30 16.29 5.77
CA ARG A 78 -0.56 15.19 6.72
C ARG A 78 -0.97 13.91 6.00
N TYR A 79 -1.89 14.01 5.03
CA TYR A 79 -2.30 12.84 4.24
C TYR A 79 -1.16 12.26 3.38
N ILE A 80 -0.33 13.12 2.78
CA ILE A 80 0.84 12.66 2.02
C ILE A 80 1.86 11.98 2.95
N ALA A 81 2.14 12.56 4.11
CA ALA A 81 3.06 11.98 5.08
C ALA A 81 2.57 10.60 5.58
N ALA A 82 1.27 10.46 5.87
CA ALA A 82 0.65 9.20 6.25
C ALA A 82 0.76 8.13 5.14
N ALA A 83 0.53 8.52 3.88
CA ALA A 83 0.63 7.61 2.72
C ALA A 83 2.07 7.16 2.46
N VAL A 84 3.04 8.07 2.54
CA VAL A 84 4.46 7.76 2.33
C VAL A 84 5.00 6.84 3.42
N SER A 85 4.61 7.07 4.68
CA SER A 85 5.01 6.24 5.83
C SER A 85 4.64 4.77 5.63
N VAL A 86 3.37 4.48 5.34
CA VAL A 86 2.91 3.10 5.13
C VAL A 86 3.44 2.51 3.81
N GLY A 87 3.54 3.33 2.76
CA GLY A 87 3.98 2.89 1.43
C GLY A 87 5.42 2.41 1.41
N ILE A 88 6.36 3.20 1.96
CA ILE A 88 7.79 2.83 2.00
C ILE A 88 8.01 1.63 2.93
N SER A 89 7.33 1.62 4.07
CA SER A 89 7.40 0.51 5.03
C SER A 89 6.91 -0.82 4.41
N ALA A 90 5.78 -0.80 3.70
CA ALA A 90 5.24 -1.98 3.03
C ALA A 90 6.18 -2.53 1.94
N ILE A 91 6.86 -1.64 1.18
CA ILE A 91 7.85 -2.06 0.18
C ILE A 91 9.04 -2.76 0.87
N GLY A 92 9.58 -2.17 1.93
CA GLY A 92 10.70 -2.75 2.68
C GLY A 92 10.33 -4.10 3.31
N SER A 93 9.16 -4.20 3.93
CA SER A 93 8.64 -5.44 4.50
C SER A 93 8.42 -6.51 3.42
N GLY A 94 7.81 -6.17 2.28
CA GLY A 94 7.58 -7.12 1.20
C GLY A 94 8.86 -7.75 0.63
N ILE A 95 9.94 -6.97 0.52
CA ILE A 95 11.26 -7.48 0.09
C ILE A 95 11.83 -8.46 1.13
N ALA A 96 11.73 -8.13 2.42
CA ALA A 96 12.19 -8.99 3.51
C ALA A 96 11.36 -10.28 3.63
N VAL A 97 10.04 -10.19 3.46
CA VAL A 97 9.12 -11.33 3.51
C VAL A 97 9.34 -12.26 2.31
N ALA A 98 9.63 -11.73 1.12
CA ALA A 98 9.89 -12.55 -0.07
C ALA A 98 11.10 -13.48 0.12
N THR A 99 12.17 -13.00 0.76
CA THR A 99 13.39 -13.80 0.98
C THR A 99 13.26 -14.72 2.19
N SER A 100 12.77 -14.21 3.32
CA SER A 100 12.59 -15.00 4.55
C SER A 100 11.51 -16.08 4.38
N GLY A 101 10.42 -15.78 3.69
CA GLY A 101 9.34 -16.72 3.40
C GLY A 101 9.78 -17.86 2.48
N ALA A 102 10.56 -17.56 1.43
CA ALA A 102 11.11 -18.59 0.54
C ALA A 102 12.06 -19.54 1.28
N ALA A 103 12.92 -19.00 2.16
CA ALA A 103 13.80 -19.81 2.99
C ALA A 103 13.03 -20.67 4.01
N ALA A 104 12.02 -20.09 4.66
CA ALA A 104 11.18 -20.80 5.62
C ALA A 104 10.41 -21.96 4.98
N LEU A 105 9.83 -21.75 3.79
CA LEU A 105 9.14 -22.80 3.04
C LEU A 105 10.10 -23.88 2.53
N GLY A 106 11.31 -23.51 2.11
CA GLY A 106 12.35 -24.46 1.72
C GLY A 106 12.75 -25.38 2.88
N ALA A 107 13.01 -24.82 4.05
CA ALA A 107 13.36 -25.59 5.23
C ALA A 107 12.18 -26.44 5.74
N LEU A 108 10.94 -25.94 5.61
CA LEU A 108 9.73 -26.69 5.94
C LEU A 108 9.54 -27.93 5.07
N SER A 109 9.99 -27.87 3.82
CA SER A 109 9.95 -29.03 2.91
C SER A 109 10.88 -30.16 3.36
N GLU A 110 11.91 -29.86 4.14
CA GLU A 110 12.88 -30.85 4.64
C GLU A 110 12.48 -31.37 6.03
N ASP A 111 12.06 -30.48 6.93
CA ASP A 111 11.52 -30.87 8.24
C ASP A 111 10.21 -30.11 8.56
N PRO A 112 9.04 -30.77 8.50
CA PRO A 112 7.79 -30.13 8.85
C PRO A 112 7.71 -29.70 10.34
N LYS A 113 8.55 -30.25 11.22
CA LYS A 113 8.54 -29.96 12.66
C LYS A 113 9.09 -28.56 12.98
N ILE A 114 9.81 -27.92 12.06
CA ILE A 114 10.36 -26.57 12.28
C ILE A 114 9.40 -25.44 11.88
N PHE A 115 8.18 -25.75 11.42
CA PHE A 115 7.18 -24.76 10.96
C PHE A 115 7.07 -23.54 11.86
N GLY A 116 6.82 -23.75 13.15
CA GLY A 116 6.63 -22.66 14.10
C GLY A 116 7.88 -21.78 14.29
N LYS A 117 9.08 -22.37 14.27
CA LYS A 117 10.33 -21.60 14.45
C LYS A 117 10.69 -20.81 13.19
N ALA A 118 10.46 -21.40 12.02
CA ALA A 118 10.73 -20.75 10.74
C ALA A 118 9.77 -19.56 10.48
N PHE A 119 8.49 -19.72 10.79
CA PHE A 119 7.49 -18.66 10.57
C PHE A 119 7.60 -17.47 11.54
N VAL A 120 8.26 -17.61 12.69
CA VAL A 120 8.54 -16.47 13.58
C VAL A 120 9.42 -15.43 12.87
N PHE A 121 10.42 -15.85 12.09
CA PHE A 121 11.27 -14.92 11.34
C PHE A 121 10.53 -14.20 10.22
N VAL A 122 9.59 -14.89 9.56
CA VAL A 122 8.71 -14.28 8.55
C VAL A 122 7.78 -13.25 9.20
N GLY A 123 7.19 -13.59 10.37
CA GLY A 123 6.34 -12.67 11.13
C GLY A 123 7.10 -11.44 11.64
N LEU A 124 8.36 -11.57 12.02
CA LEU A 124 9.21 -10.43 12.38
C LEU A 124 9.47 -9.50 11.18
N ALA A 125 9.60 -10.05 9.97
CA ALA A 125 9.73 -9.26 8.74
C ALA A 125 8.43 -8.53 8.36
N GLU A 126 7.27 -9.16 8.55
CA GLU A 126 5.93 -8.53 8.43
C GLU A 126 5.74 -7.38 9.43
N GLY A 127 6.31 -7.50 10.64
CA GLY A 127 6.22 -6.47 11.68
C GLY A 127 6.64 -5.08 11.22
N ILE A 128 7.57 -4.97 10.26
CA ILE A 128 7.99 -3.70 9.65
C ILE A 128 6.79 -2.98 9.01
N ALA A 129 5.94 -3.68 8.26
CA ALA A 129 4.75 -3.11 7.61
C ALA A 129 3.74 -2.60 8.65
N ILE A 130 3.55 -3.36 9.74
CA ILE A 130 2.65 -2.99 10.82
C ILE A 130 3.14 -1.71 11.52
N TYR A 131 4.45 -1.56 11.75
CA TYR A 131 4.97 -0.31 12.30
C TYR A 131 4.73 0.90 11.37
N GLY A 132 4.87 0.73 10.05
CA GLY A 132 4.53 1.78 9.09
C GLY A 132 3.04 2.15 9.11
N LEU A 133 2.17 1.15 9.26
CA LEU A 133 0.73 1.38 9.42
C LEU A 133 0.40 2.12 10.72
N ILE A 134 1.01 1.73 11.84
CA ILE A 134 0.83 2.40 13.13
C ILE A 134 1.26 3.88 13.04
N VAL A 135 2.43 4.15 12.47
CA VAL A 135 2.93 5.52 12.30
C VAL A 135 1.99 6.33 11.40
N SER A 136 1.47 5.74 10.32
CA SER A 136 0.46 6.37 9.46
C SER A 136 -0.81 6.75 10.24
N ILE A 137 -1.33 5.85 11.07
CA ILE A 137 -2.51 6.11 11.92
C ILE A 137 -2.21 7.23 12.93
N LEU A 138 -1.02 7.25 13.53
CA LEU A 138 -0.60 8.30 14.46
C LEU A 138 -0.54 9.68 13.77
N ILE A 139 -0.02 9.76 12.55
CA ILE A 139 0.01 11.00 11.75
C ILE A 139 -1.39 11.50 11.42
N LEU A 140 -2.33 10.58 11.14
CA LEU A 140 -3.73 10.94 10.86
C LEU A 140 -4.50 11.36 12.12
N ASN A 141 -4.04 10.93 13.29
CA ASN A 141 -4.67 11.24 14.58
C ASN A 141 -4.09 12.50 15.26
N SER A 142 -2.90 12.94 14.85
CA SER A 142 -2.24 14.19 15.31
C SER A 142 -2.67 15.37 14.47
#